data_AF-A0A4P5VSI6-F1
#
_entry.id   AF-A0A4P5VSI6-F1
#
_cell.length_a   1.000
_cell.length_b   1.000
_cell.length_c   1.000
_cell.angle_alpha   90.00
_cell.angle_beta   90.00
_cell.angle_gamma   90.00
#
_symmetry.space_group_name_H-M   'P 1'
#
loop_
_entity.id
_entity.type
_entity.pdbx_description
1 polymer ?
#
loop_
_entity_poly.entity_id
_entity_poly.type
_entity_poly.pdbx_seq_one_letter_code
_entity_poly.pdbx_strand_id
1 'polypeptide(L)'
;MAESEQAELRLPLQEPESSPVAPDPAKAIVECKGIRSTSDFPADLSALSREQIEHHYQAMRNSHASLTRSRGQLQRRSRELTVARDRFLETLRGYEGRLMALGQEKAEALRIAQDMHRELEAFEDKQQALDGVLKELDAAKEEAGYWSIVNITRLIERMRRLLRGGSEG
;
A
#
# COMPACT_ATOMS: atom_id res chain seq x y z
N MET A 1 -17.54 -18.17 18.82
CA MET A 1 -18.54 -17.44 18.04
C MET A 1 -17.80 -16.41 17.21
N ALA A 2 -17.59 -16.72 15.93
CA ALA A 2 -16.99 -15.83 14.95
C ALA A 2 -17.80 -16.01 13.67
N GLU A 3 -18.65 -15.02 13.39
CA GLU A 3 -19.54 -14.97 12.25
C GLU A 3 -18.70 -14.87 10.98
N SER A 4 -18.77 -15.91 10.15
CA SER A 4 -18.21 -15.93 8.80
C SER A 4 -19.34 -15.60 7.83
N GLU A 5 -19.54 -14.30 7.56
CA GLU A 5 -20.41 -13.85 6.49
C GLU A 5 -19.68 -13.99 5.14
N GLN A 6 -19.77 -15.18 4.55
CA GLN A 6 -19.48 -15.38 3.14
C GLN A 6 -20.69 -14.86 2.33
N ALA A 7 -20.60 -13.60 1.89
CA ALA A 7 -21.53 -13.04 0.93
C ALA A 7 -21.28 -13.65 -0.46
N GLU A 8 -21.96 -14.77 -0.73
CA GLU A 8 -22.08 -15.35 -2.08
C GLU A 8 -22.86 -14.37 -2.99
N LEU A 9 -22.14 -13.69 -3.88
CA LEU A 9 -22.72 -12.98 -5.03
C LEU A 9 -23.24 -14.00 -6.06
N ARG A 10 -24.45 -14.52 -5.84
CA ARG A 10 -25.23 -15.22 -6.87
C ARG A 10 -25.88 -14.19 -7.81
N LEU A 11 -25.26 -14.01 -8.98
CA LEU A 11 -25.87 -13.35 -10.13
C LEU A 11 -26.97 -14.27 -10.72
N PRO A 12 -28.22 -13.80 -10.92
CA PRO A 12 -29.21 -14.58 -11.64
C PRO A 12 -28.91 -14.51 -13.14
N LEU A 13 -28.56 -15.64 -13.75
CA LEU A 13 -28.66 -15.82 -15.20
C LEU A 13 -30.14 -15.85 -15.57
N GLN A 14 -30.61 -14.80 -16.24
CA GLN A 14 -31.92 -14.76 -16.88
C GLN A 14 -31.73 -15.18 -18.34
N GLU A 15 -32.18 -16.38 -18.69
CA GLU A 15 -32.24 -16.86 -20.08
C GLU A 15 -33.34 -16.11 -20.85
N PRO A 16 -33.07 -15.62 -22.08
CA PRO A 16 -34.09 -15.02 -22.92
C PRO A 16 -34.78 -16.08 -23.78
N GLU A 17 -35.94 -16.56 -23.37
CA GLU A 17 -36.86 -17.28 -24.27
C GLU A 17 -37.57 -16.26 -25.17
N SER A 18 -36.99 -16.02 -26.35
CA SER A 18 -37.63 -15.26 -27.44
C SER A 18 -38.40 -16.21 -28.36
N SER A 19 -39.73 -16.13 -28.34
CA SER A 19 -40.55 -16.61 -29.46
C SER A 19 -40.67 -15.49 -30.52
N PRO A 20 -40.29 -15.70 -31.80
CA PRO A 20 -40.47 -14.69 -32.83
C PRO A 20 -41.90 -14.75 -33.38
N VAL A 21 -42.73 -13.79 -33.03
CA VAL A 21 -43.95 -13.49 -33.80
C VAL A 21 -43.51 -12.71 -35.04
N ALA A 22 -43.83 -13.24 -36.22
CA ALA A 22 -43.51 -12.62 -37.50
C ALA A 22 -44.14 -11.21 -37.61
N PRO A 23 -43.40 -10.20 -38.11
CA PRO A 23 -43.95 -8.87 -38.28
C PRO A 23 -44.79 -8.79 -39.57
N ASP A 24 -46.03 -8.33 -39.42
CA ASP A 24 -46.89 -7.85 -40.51
C ASP A 24 -46.22 -6.68 -41.25
N PRO A 25 -46.10 -6.68 -42.59
CA PRO A 25 -45.40 -5.63 -43.34
C PRO A 25 -46.16 -4.29 -43.42
N ALA A 26 -47.40 -4.20 -42.92
CA ALA A 26 -48.27 -3.03 -43.10
C ALA A 26 -48.27 -2.04 -41.91
N LYS A 27 -47.52 -2.30 -40.84
CA LYS A 27 -47.36 -1.36 -39.71
C LYS A 27 -45.90 -1.29 -39.30
N ALA A 28 -45.10 -0.59 -40.10
CA ALA A 28 -43.87 0.02 -39.62
C ALA A 28 -44.23 1.17 -38.65
N ILE A 29 -44.76 0.83 -37.48
CA ILE A 29 -44.70 1.73 -36.33
C ILE A 29 -43.24 1.71 -35.95
N VAL A 30 -42.53 2.73 -36.42
CA VAL A 30 -41.11 2.90 -36.23
C VAL A 30 -40.85 3.22 -34.76
N GLU A 31 -40.75 2.19 -33.92
CA GLU A 31 -40.20 2.32 -32.57
C GLU A 31 -38.73 2.77 -32.71
N CYS A 32 -38.50 4.08 -32.60
CA CYS A 32 -37.16 4.67 -32.60
C CYS A 32 -36.53 4.56 -31.21
N LYS A 33 -36.19 3.35 -30.76
CA LYS A 33 -35.41 3.15 -29.52
C LYS A 33 -33.93 3.01 -29.88
N GLY A 34 -33.12 4.03 -29.55
CA GLY A 34 -31.65 3.97 -29.62
C GLY A 34 -30.99 4.85 -30.67
N ILE A 35 -29.66 4.74 -30.76
CA ILE A 35 -28.82 5.44 -31.73
C ILE A 35 -28.98 4.77 -33.09
N ARG A 36 -29.50 5.49 -34.08
CA ARG A 36 -29.68 4.99 -35.45
C ARG A 36 -28.41 5.16 -36.28
N SER A 37 -28.13 4.15 -37.09
CA SER A 37 -27.09 4.22 -38.11
C SER A 37 -27.60 5.02 -39.31
N THR A 38 -26.68 5.60 -40.09
CA THR A 38 -27.03 6.27 -41.36
C THR A 38 -27.55 5.28 -42.41
N SER A 39 -27.24 3.99 -42.24
CA SER A 39 -27.79 2.91 -43.07
C SER A 39 -29.28 2.65 -42.83
N ASP A 40 -29.84 3.13 -41.72
CA ASP A 40 -31.24 2.92 -41.36
C ASP A 40 -32.19 3.91 -42.06
N PHE A 41 -31.64 4.82 -42.86
CA PHE A 41 -32.43 5.77 -43.64
C PHE A 41 -32.90 5.12 -44.96
N PRO A 42 -34.20 5.24 -45.31
CA PRO A 42 -34.72 4.63 -46.53
C PRO A 42 -34.03 5.18 -47.77
N ALA A 43 -33.52 4.28 -48.62
CA ALA A 43 -32.95 4.65 -49.91
C ALA A 43 -34.04 5.13 -50.89
N ASP A 44 -35.22 4.50 -50.84
CA ASP A 44 -36.39 4.87 -51.64
C ASP A 44 -37.43 5.61 -50.81
N LEU A 45 -37.71 6.86 -51.18
CA LEU A 45 -38.63 7.76 -50.46
C LEU A 45 -40.06 7.74 -51.03
N SER A 46 -40.27 7.08 -52.17
CA SER A 46 -41.53 7.10 -52.92
C SER A 46 -42.70 6.42 -52.19
N ALA A 47 -42.41 5.49 -51.29
CA ALA A 47 -43.42 4.77 -50.50
C ALA A 47 -43.73 5.43 -49.14
N LEU A 48 -43.01 6.50 -48.76
CA LEU A 48 -43.13 7.12 -47.44
C LEU A 48 -43.94 8.42 -47.50
N SER A 49 -44.74 8.66 -46.46
CA SER A 49 -45.37 9.96 -46.27
C SER A 49 -44.33 11.01 -45.88
N ARG A 50 -44.61 12.28 -46.18
CA ARG A 50 -43.74 13.40 -45.81
C ARG A 50 -43.43 13.41 -44.30
N GLU A 51 -44.43 13.14 -43.47
CA GLU A 51 -44.28 13.09 -42.01
C GLU A 51 -43.33 11.97 -41.57
N GLN A 52 -43.38 10.80 -42.23
CA GLN A 52 -42.47 9.69 -41.95
C GLN A 52 -41.03 10.02 -42.35
N ILE A 53 -40.83 10.72 -43.47
CA ILE A 53 -39.51 11.19 -43.91
C ILE A 53 -38.93 12.19 -42.89
N GLU A 54 -39.73 13.19 -42.48
CA GLU A 54 -39.32 14.18 -41.48
C GLU A 54 -38.97 13.51 -40.14
N HIS A 55 -39.75 12.52 -39.72
CA HIS A 55 -39.47 11.74 -38.52
C HIS A 55 -38.14 10.97 -38.60
N HIS A 56 -37.83 10.35 -39.74
CA HIS A 56 -36.54 9.65 -39.93
C HIS A 56 -35.36 10.60 -39.88
N TYR A 57 -35.47 11.77 -40.51
CA TYR A 57 -34.43 12.81 -40.44
C TYR A 57 -34.22 13.31 -39.02
N GLN A 58 -35.30 13.60 -38.28
CA GLN A 58 -35.21 14.06 -36.90
C GLN A 58 -34.59 12.99 -35.99
N ALA A 59 -35.00 11.73 -36.14
CA ALA A 59 -34.44 10.61 -35.39
C ALA A 59 -32.94 10.42 -35.65
N MET A 60 -32.50 10.52 -36.92
CA MET A 60 -31.08 10.45 -37.28
C MET A 60 -30.29 11.63 -36.68
N ARG A 61 -30.82 12.84 -36.80
CA ARG A 61 -30.19 14.04 -36.23
C ARG A 61 -30.01 13.94 -34.72
N ASN A 62 -31.03 13.45 -34.02
CA ASN A 62 -30.99 13.24 -32.58
C ASN A 62 -29.97 12.15 -32.19
N SER A 63 -29.89 11.08 -32.98
CA SER A 63 -28.89 10.01 -32.79
C SER A 63 -27.46 10.53 -32.93
N HIS A 64 -27.18 11.32 -33.98
CA HIS A 64 -25.88 11.94 -34.18
C HIS A 64 -25.52 12.93 -33.07
N ALA A 65 -26.48 13.76 -32.64
CA ALA A 65 -26.28 14.69 -31.54
C ALA A 65 -25.96 13.96 -30.22
N SER A 66 -26.66 12.85 -29.94
CA SER A 66 -26.41 12.00 -28.77
C SER A 66 -25.02 11.37 -28.81
N LEU A 67 -24.63 10.78 -29.95
CA LEU A 67 -23.29 10.21 -30.17
C LEU A 67 -22.18 11.24 -29.99
N THR A 68 -22.36 12.44 -30.51
CA THR A 68 -21.37 13.51 -30.39
C THR A 68 -21.16 13.89 -28.92
N ARG A 69 -22.26 14.00 -28.15
CA ARG A 69 -22.21 14.29 -26.72
C ARG A 69 -21.55 13.15 -25.94
N SER A 70 -21.93 11.90 -26.21
CA SER A 70 -21.37 10.74 -25.51
C SER A 70 -19.87 10.58 -25.80
N ARG A 71 -19.43 10.79 -27.05
CA ARG A 71 -18.01 10.80 -27.42
C ARG A 71 -17.25 11.90 -26.67
N GLY A 72 -17.81 13.11 -26.57
CA GLY A 72 -17.19 14.20 -25.82
C GLY A 72 -17.06 13.89 -24.32
N GLN A 73 -18.10 13.30 -23.71
CA GLN A 73 -18.05 12.86 -22.32
C GLN A 73 -17.03 11.75 -22.09
N LEU A 74 -16.95 10.76 -22.99
CA LEU A 74 -15.97 9.69 -22.91
C LEU A 74 -14.54 10.22 -23.00
N GLN A 75 -14.27 11.12 -23.94
CA GLN A 75 -12.95 11.76 -24.08
C GLN A 75 -12.58 12.55 -22.82
N ARG A 76 -13.54 13.27 -22.22
CA ARG A 76 -13.32 13.99 -20.96
C ARG A 76 -12.99 13.02 -19.82
N ARG A 77 -13.80 11.98 -19.61
CA ARG A 77 -13.57 10.96 -18.57
C ARG A 77 -12.25 10.23 -18.76
N SER A 78 -11.87 9.92 -19.99
CA SER A 78 -10.58 9.30 -20.32
C SER A 78 -9.41 10.19 -19.89
N ARG A 79 -9.50 11.50 -20.13
CA ARG A 79 -8.48 12.47 -19.66
C ARG A 79 -8.45 12.56 -18.14
N GLU A 80 -9.61 12.63 -17.48
CA GLU A 80 -9.72 12.67 -16.02
C GLU A 80 -9.11 11.42 -15.37
N LEU A 81 -9.39 10.23 -15.91
CA LEU A 81 -8.80 8.97 -15.45
C LEU A 81 -7.28 8.92 -15.65
N THR A 82 -6.80 9.44 -16.78
CA THR A 82 -5.36 9.51 -17.06
C THR A 82 -4.66 10.38 -16.01
N VAL A 83 -5.20 11.57 -15.74
CA VAL A 83 -4.66 12.47 -14.70
C VAL A 83 -4.73 11.83 -13.32
N ALA A 84 -5.84 11.15 -12.98
CA ALA A 84 -5.98 10.48 -11.69
C ALA A 84 -4.96 9.34 -11.52
N ARG A 85 -4.74 8.53 -12.57
CA ARG A 85 -3.73 7.48 -12.58
C ARG A 85 -2.34 8.05 -12.36
N ASP A 86 -1.99 9.13 -13.06
CA ASP A 86 -0.66 9.71 -12.95
C ASP A 86 -0.40 10.28 -11.54
N ARG A 87 -1.40 10.94 -10.94
CA ARG A 87 -1.35 11.39 -9.53
C ARG A 87 -1.21 10.22 -8.56
N PHE A 88 -1.90 9.12 -8.81
CA PHE A 88 -1.81 7.93 -7.96
C PHE A 88 -0.41 7.31 -8.02
N LEU A 89 0.18 7.22 -9.22
CA LEU A 89 1.55 6.73 -9.39
C LEU A 89 2.59 7.64 -8.72
N GLU A 90 2.42 8.95 -8.82
CA GLU A 90 3.26 9.93 -8.11
C GLU A 90 3.16 9.75 -6.59
N THR A 91 1.94 9.56 -6.09
CA THR A 91 1.70 9.32 -4.66
C THR A 91 2.35 8.02 -4.18
N LEU A 92 2.24 6.94 -4.97
CA LEU A 92 2.90 5.66 -4.66
C LEU A 92 4.42 5.79 -4.59
N ARG A 93 5.04 6.48 -5.56
CA ARG A 93 6.48 6.77 -5.52
C ARG A 93 6.86 7.59 -4.28
N GLY A 94 6.00 8.51 -3.88
CA GLY A 94 6.18 9.27 -2.63
C GLY A 94 6.08 8.41 -1.36
N TYR A 95 5.25 7.37 -1.35
CA TYR A 95 5.22 6.40 -0.25
C TYR A 95 6.43 5.46 -0.27
N GLU A 96 6.84 5.00 -1.44
CA GLU A 96 8.05 4.19 -1.61
C GLU A 96 9.29 4.91 -1.09
N GLY A 97 9.47 6.18 -1.47
CA GLY A 97 10.57 7.00 -0.96
C GLY A 97 10.55 7.17 0.57
N ARG A 98 9.37 7.37 1.15
CA ARG A 98 9.20 7.45 2.62
C ARG A 98 9.50 6.12 3.31
N LEU A 99 9.10 5.00 2.71
CA LEU A 99 9.37 3.67 3.25
C LEU A 99 10.88 3.37 3.25
N MET A 100 11.58 3.75 2.18
CA MET A 100 13.03 3.62 2.08
C MET A 100 13.75 4.45 3.15
N ALA A 101 13.35 5.71 3.34
CA ALA A 101 13.91 6.57 4.39
C ALA A 101 13.69 5.98 5.79
N LEU A 102 12.45 5.54 6.09
CA LEU A 102 12.13 4.90 7.36
C LEU A 102 12.89 3.58 7.57
N GLY A 103 13.15 2.83 6.50
CA GLY A 103 13.99 1.63 6.52
C GLY A 103 15.44 1.95 6.91
N GLN A 104 16.00 3.03 6.38
CA GLN A 104 17.35 3.50 6.72
C GLN A 104 17.43 3.97 8.18
N GLU A 105 16.49 4.81 8.62
CA GLU A 105 16.42 5.28 10.01
C GLU A 105 16.31 4.11 11.00
N LYS A 106 15.51 3.09 10.68
CA LYS A 106 15.37 1.89 11.50
C LYS A 106 16.67 1.06 11.55
N ALA A 107 17.37 0.93 10.43
CA ALA A 107 18.65 0.22 10.39
C ALA A 107 19.71 0.94 11.24
N GLU A 108 19.75 2.27 11.18
CA GLU A 108 20.63 3.09 12.03
C GLU A 108 20.29 2.94 13.51
N ALA A 109 19.01 3.02 13.87
CA ALA A 109 18.56 2.83 15.24
C ALA A 109 18.92 1.44 15.79
N LEU A 110 18.77 0.39 14.98
CA LEU A 110 19.18 -0.96 15.37
C LEU A 110 20.69 -1.07 15.57
N ARG A 111 21.49 -0.42 14.73
CA ARG A 111 22.94 -0.38 14.89
C ARG A 111 23.33 0.29 16.20
N ILE A 112 22.74 1.47 16.49
CA ILE A 112 22.98 2.19 17.75
C ILE A 112 22.58 1.33 18.95
N ALA A 113 21.43 0.65 18.88
CA ALA A 113 20.98 -0.22 19.96
C ALA A 113 21.95 -1.41 20.19
N GLN A 114 22.49 -2.00 19.12
CA GLN A 114 23.51 -3.06 19.23
C GLN A 114 24.80 -2.54 19.85
N ASP A 115 25.26 -1.36 19.45
CA ASP A 115 26.48 -0.77 20.01
C ASP A 115 26.29 -0.43 21.50
N MET A 116 25.15 0.16 21.87
CA MET A 116 24.80 0.38 23.28
C MET A 116 24.73 -0.92 24.08
N HIS A 117 24.21 -2.01 23.50
CA HIS A 117 24.15 -3.29 24.18
C HIS A 117 25.56 -3.83 24.48
N ARG A 118 26.49 -3.75 23.53
CA ARG A 118 27.89 -4.13 23.73
C ARG A 118 28.58 -3.27 24.78
N GLU A 119 28.29 -1.97 24.79
CA GLU A 119 28.81 -1.08 25.83
C GLU A 119 28.30 -1.47 27.22
N LEU A 120 27.01 -1.82 27.34
CA LEU A 120 26.42 -2.29 28.59
C LEU A 120 27.05 -3.61 29.05
N GLU A 121 27.24 -4.59 28.16
CA GLU A 121 27.96 -5.84 28.48
C GLU A 121 29.38 -5.53 29.01
N ALA A 122 30.10 -4.64 28.33
CA ALA A 122 31.44 -4.23 28.78
C ALA A 122 31.42 -3.46 30.12
N PHE A 123 30.33 -2.78 30.46
CA PHE A 123 30.15 -2.15 31.77
C PHE A 123 29.82 -3.19 32.85
N GLU A 124 28.99 -4.17 32.55
CA GLU A 124 28.68 -5.28 33.47
C GLU A 124 29.94 -6.08 33.80
N ASP A 125 30.77 -6.41 32.81
CA ASP A 125 32.06 -7.09 33.02
C ASP A 125 32.98 -6.30 33.95
N LYS A 126 33.06 -4.98 33.76
CA LYS A 126 33.86 -4.08 34.62
C LYS A 126 33.30 -4.03 36.04
N GLN A 127 31.98 -4.02 36.20
CA GLN A 127 31.34 -4.05 37.53
C GLN A 127 31.63 -5.36 38.24
N GLN A 128 31.50 -6.50 37.54
CA GLN A 128 31.82 -7.82 38.11
C GLN A 128 33.29 -7.92 38.53
N ALA A 129 34.22 -7.42 37.72
CA ALA A 129 35.64 -7.37 38.07
C ALA A 129 35.90 -6.49 39.32
N LEU A 130 35.27 -5.32 39.40
CA LEU A 130 35.37 -4.45 40.57
C LEU A 130 34.79 -5.11 41.83
N ASP A 131 33.64 -5.76 41.73
CA ASP A 131 33.02 -6.48 42.83
C ASP A 131 33.89 -7.66 43.30
N GLY A 132 34.55 -8.36 42.38
CA GLY A 132 35.52 -9.40 42.69
C GLY A 132 36.70 -8.85 43.50
N VAL A 133 37.27 -7.74 43.04
CA VAL A 133 38.38 -7.06 43.73
C VAL A 133 37.95 -6.52 45.11
N LEU A 134 36.73 -6.02 45.26
CA LEU A 134 36.21 -5.59 46.57
C LEU A 134 36.07 -6.77 47.54
N LYS A 135 35.57 -7.92 47.07
CA LYS A 135 35.51 -9.15 47.89
C LYS A 135 36.90 -9.63 48.30
N GLU A 136 37.88 -9.58 47.39
CA GLU A 136 39.28 -9.90 47.70
C GLU A 136 39.86 -8.93 48.75
N LEU A 137 39.50 -7.65 48.72
CA LEU A 137 39.93 -6.65 49.70
C LEU A 137 39.37 -6.96 51.08
N ASP A 138 38.07 -7.26 51.15
CA ASP A 138 37.40 -7.59 52.40
C ASP A 138 38.00 -8.86 53.02
N ALA A 139 38.26 -9.90 52.22
CA ALA A 139 38.93 -11.11 52.68
C ALA A 139 40.37 -10.85 53.18
N ALA A 140 41.17 -10.06 52.44
CA ALA A 140 42.54 -9.70 52.84
C ALA A 140 42.59 -8.81 54.09
N LYS A 141 41.51 -8.10 54.41
CA LYS A 141 41.37 -7.31 55.64
C LYS A 141 41.06 -8.20 56.85
N GLU A 142 40.32 -9.29 56.68
CA GLU A 142 40.03 -10.25 57.75
C GLU A 142 41.24 -11.14 58.08
N GLU A 143 42.11 -11.44 57.11
CA GLU A 143 43.41 -12.11 57.35
C GLU A 143 44.44 -11.15 57.99
N ALA A 144 44.50 -11.08 59.32
CA ALA A 144 45.46 -10.24 60.03
C ALA A 144 46.91 -10.77 59.93
N GLY A 145 47.80 -10.06 59.20
CA GLY A 145 49.24 -10.35 59.17
C GLY A 145 50.05 -9.66 58.06
N TYR A 146 51.37 -9.84 58.03
CA TYR A 146 52.29 -9.25 57.02
C TYR A 146 51.93 -9.63 55.57
N TRP A 147 51.31 -10.80 55.37
CA TRP A 147 50.77 -11.27 54.10
C TRP A 147 49.59 -10.43 53.59
N SER A 148 48.80 -9.84 54.50
CA SER A 148 47.69 -8.94 54.15
C SER A 148 48.19 -7.64 53.50
N ILE A 149 49.31 -7.08 53.95
CA ILE A 149 49.89 -5.85 53.37
C ILE A 149 50.34 -6.08 51.92
N VAL A 150 50.97 -7.23 51.64
CA VAL A 150 51.43 -7.61 50.29
C VAL A 150 50.23 -7.90 49.37
N ASN A 151 49.21 -8.58 49.88
CA ASN A 151 47.98 -8.84 49.12
C ASN A 151 47.21 -7.54 48.81
N ILE A 152 47.08 -6.63 49.78
CA ILE A 152 46.42 -5.32 49.61
C ILE A 152 47.15 -4.44 48.59
N THR A 153 48.49 -4.39 48.60
CA THR A 153 49.25 -3.60 47.62
C THR A 153 49.08 -4.14 46.20
N ARG A 154 49.08 -5.47 46.03
CA ARG A 154 48.82 -6.13 44.74
C ARG A 154 47.39 -5.89 44.26
N LEU A 155 46.43 -5.83 45.18
CA LEU A 155 45.04 -5.55 44.90
C LEU A 155 44.80 -4.09 44.48
N ILE A 156 45.48 -3.13 45.11
CA ILE A 156 45.47 -1.71 44.71
C ILE A 156 46.04 -1.54 43.30
N GLU A 157 47.07 -2.31 42.93
CA GLU A 157 47.59 -2.32 41.56
C GLU A 157 46.58 -2.86 40.55
N ARG A 158 45.81 -3.91 40.90
CA ARG A 158 44.70 -4.40 40.06
C ARG A 158 43.59 -3.36 39.90
N MET A 159 43.12 -2.73 40.99
CA MET A 159 42.15 -1.63 40.90
C MET A 159 42.66 -0.49 40.00
N ARG A 160 43.93 -0.09 40.13
CA ARG A 160 44.52 0.95 39.28
C ARG A 160 44.59 0.55 37.81
N ARG A 161 44.75 -0.73 37.48
CA ARG A 161 44.70 -1.23 36.10
C ARG A 161 43.27 -1.25 35.57
N LEU A 162 42.32 -1.74 36.34
CA LEU A 162 40.89 -1.77 35.98
C LEU A 162 40.33 -0.36 35.74
N LEU A 163 40.65 0.60 36.61
CA LEU A 163 40.24 2.01 36.46
C LEU A 163 40.91 2.72 35.26
N ARG A 164 42.01 2.17 34.73
CA ARG A 164 42.66 2.66 33.50
C ARG A 164 42.21 1.91 32.23
N GLY A 165 41.27 0.96 32.35
CA GLY A 165 40.74 0.19 31.24
C GLY A 165 41.54 -1.07 30.85
N GLY A 166 42.47 -1.53 31.71
CA GLY A 166 43.16 -2.81 31.50
C GLY A 166 42.31 -3.98 32.02
N SER A 167 42.19 -5.06 31.23
CA SER A 167 41.55 -6.30 31.67
C SER A 167 42.46 -7.09 32.62
N GLU A 168 41.87 -7.92 33.49
CA GLU A 168 42.62 -8.83 34.35
C GLU A 168 43.42 -9.81 33.50
N GLY A 169 44.74 -9.75 33.63
CA GLY A 169 45.71 -10.72 33.12
C GLY A 169 46.73 -11.02 34.20
#